data_AF-A0A7C3H102-F1
#
_entry.id   AF-A0A7C3H102-F1
#
_cell.length_a   1.000
_cell.length_b   1.000
_cell.length_c   1.000
_cell.angle_alpha   90.00
_cell.angle_beta   90.00
_cell.angle_gamma   90.00
#
_symmetry.space_group_name_H-M   'P 1'
#
loop_
_entity.id
_entity.type
_entity.pdbx_description
1 polymer ?
#
loop_
_entity_poly.entity_id
_entity_poly.type
_entity_poly.pdbx_seq_one_letter_code
_entity_poly.pdbx_strand_id
1 'polypeptide(L)'
;MVIRHLRDAADALRQALDQEDAKAIQDAQEEFSRAVKEAWQLYENGQLVVEMRGLPRLMYFWAVDELPERIQDPAQWLSLRRELGHFLRVMELSIKPQEVA
;
A
#
# COMPACT_ATOMS: atom_id res chain seq x y z
N MET A 1 -14.93 -3.41 0.07
CA MET A 1 -14.05 -4.01 -0.95
C MET A 1 -12.62 -3.69 -0.53
N VAL A 2 -11.77 -4.70 -0.28
CA VAL A 2 -10.41 -4.53 0.27
C VAL A 2 -9.56 -3.52 -0.52
N ILE A 3 -9.73 -3.47 -1.85
CA ILE A 3 -8.98 -2.57 -2.72
C ILE A 3 -9.33 -1.09 -2.48
N ARG A 4 -10.60 -0.82 -2.16
CA ARG A 4 -11.02 0.54 -1.79
C ARG A 4 -10.37 0.95 -0.47
N HIS A 5 -10.41 0.07 0.53
CA HIS A 5 -9.80 0.33 1.83
C HIS A 5 -8.28 0.52 1.74
N LEU A 6 -7.60 -0.32 0.94
CA LEU A 6 -6.17 -0.16 0.65
C LEU A 6 -5.85 1.19 -0.01
N ARG A 7 -6.66 1.62 -0.98
CA ARG A 7 -6.52 2.94 -1.61
C ARG A 7 -6.72 4.06 -0.58
N ASP A 8 -7.79 3.99 0.20
CA ASP A 8 -8.12 5.01 1.21
C ASP A 8 -6.98 5.12 2.25
N ALA A 9 -6.42 3.99 2.70
CA ALA A 9 -5.30 3.97 3.63
C ALA A 9 -4.00 4.54 3.02
N ALA A 10 -3.70 4.22 1.76
CA ALA A 10 -2.56 4.78 1.05
C ALA A 10 -2.70 6.31 0.84
N ASP A 11 -3.89 6.79 0.51
CA ASP A 11 -4.16 8.22 0.37
C ASP A 11 -4.04 8.95 1.72
N ALA A 12 -4.50 8.35 2.82
CA ALA A 12 -4.31 8.89 4.17
C ALA A 12 -2.82 9.00 4.54
N LEU A 13 -2.03 7.96 4.24
CA LEU A 13 -0.59 7.98 4.46
C LEU A 13 0.11 9.06 3.63
N ARG A 14 -0.31 9.24 2.36
CA ARG A 14 0.24 10.30 1.51
C ARG A 14 -0.07 11.68 2.08
N GLN A 15 -1.30 11.92 2.54
CA GLN A 15 -1.70 13.18 3.15
C GLN A 15 -0.92 13.47 4.44
N ALA A 16 -0.69 12.45 5.26
CA ALA A 16 0.12 12.60 6.47
C ALA A 16 1.58 12.96 6.14
N LEU A 17 2.16 12.32 5.13
CA LEU A 17 3.50 12.66 4.62
C LEU A 17 3.56 14.08 4.04
N ASP A 18 2.50 14.55 3.37
CA ASP A 18 2.41 15.92 2.85
C ASP A 18 2.32 16.98 3.95
N GLN A 19 1.76 16.61 5.12
CA GLN A 19 1.60 17.50 6.28
C GLN A 19 2.79 17.43 7.25
N GLU A 20 3.73 16.49 7.04
CA GLU A 20 4.88 16.23 7.91
C GLU A 20 4.47 15.97 9.38
N ASP A 21 3.25 15.46 9.60
CA ASP A 21 2.73 15.12 10.93
C ASP A 21 3.18 13.71 11.31
N ALA A 22 4.23 13.61 12.12
CA ALA A 22 4.83 12.34 12.54
C ALA A 22 3.82 11.35 13.15
N LYS A 23 2.85 11.85 13.92
CA LYS A 23 1.85 10.97 14.55
C LYS A 23 0.87 10.45 13.50
N ALA A 24 0.34 11.35 12.67
CA ALA A 24 -0.56 10.96 11.59
C ALA A 24 0.13 10.01 10.59
N ILE A 25 1.43 10.21 10.34
CA ILE A 25 2.25 9.35 9.48
C ILE A 25 2.32 7.94 10.06
N GLN A 26 2.60 7.81 11.35
CA GLN A 26 2.67 6.52 12.01
C GLN A 26 1.31 5.80 11.99
N ASP A 27 0.23 6.48 12.42
CA ASP A 27 -1.12 5.92 12.45
C ASP A 27 -1.56 5.47 11.04
N ALA A 28 -1.31 6.29 10.01
CA ALA A 28 -1.67 5.98 8.64
C ALA A 28 -0.79 4.87 8.03
N GLN A 29 0.49 4.77 8.42
CA GLN A 29 1.35 3.70 7.97
C GLN A 29 0.91 2.35 8.52
N GLU A 30 0.56 2.28 9.81
CA GLU A 30 0.05 1.04 10.41
C GLU A 30 -1.23 0.56 9.72
N GLU A 31 -2.15 1.49 9.43
CA GLU A 31 -3.39 1.18 8.71
C GLU A 31 -3.14 0.75 7.26
N PHE A 32 -2.21 1.41 6.56
CA PHE A 32 -1.81 1.02 5.21
C PHE A 32 -1.18 -0.37 5.17
N SER A 33 -0.24 -0.68 6.07
CA SER A 33 0.36 -2.01 6.16
C SER A 33 -0.67 -3.09 6.50
N ARG A 34 -1.69 -2.77 7.33
CA ARG A 34 -2.82 -3.67 7.61
C ARG A 34 -3.65 -3.94 6.35
N ALA A 35 -4.04 -2.90 5.62
CA ALA A 35 -4.81 -3.05 4.39
C ALA A 35 -4.05 -3.86 3.31
N VAL A 36 -2.71 -3.70 3.23
CA VAL A 36 -1.87 -4.52 2.35
C VAL A 36 -1.86 -5.99 2.79
N LYS A 37 -1.77 -6.28 4.10
CA LYS A 37 -1.85 -7.65 4.62
C LYS A 37 -3.18 -8.32 4.26
N GLU A 38 -4.29 -7.60 4.39
CA GLU A 38 -5.62 -8.11 4.01
C GLU A 38 -5.71 -8.38 2.50
N ALA A 39 -5.21 -7.47 1.67
CA ALA A 39 -5.16 -7.66 0.22
C ALA A 39 -4.29 -8.84 -0.19
N TRP A 40 -3.16 -9.03 0.50
CA TRP A 40 -2.28 -10.17 0.30
C TRP A 40 -2.95 -11.50 0.66
N GLN A 41 -3.69 -11.57 1.77
CA GLN A 41 -4.46 -12.77 2.13
C GLN A 41 -5.49 -13.13 1.06
N LEU A 42 -6.21 -12.14 0.51
CA LEU A 42 -7.14 -12.39 -0.59
C LEU A 42 -6.42 -12.88 -1.86
N TYR A 43 -5.23 -12.35 -2.14
CA TYR A 43 -4.39 -12.83 -3.25
C TYR A 43 -3.94 -14.28 -3.05
N GLU A 44 -3.41 -14.64 -1.87
CA GLU A 44 -2.99 -16.01 -1.55
C GLU A 44 -4.15 -17.01 -1.62
N ASN A 45 -5.35 -16.58 -1.25
CA ASN A 45 -6.57 -17.40 -1.31
C ASN A 45 -7.20 -17.45 -2.72
N GLY A 46 -6.60 -16.81 -3.73
CA GLY A 46 -7.13 -16.75 -5.10
C GLY A 46 -8.38 -15.88 -5.28
N GLN A 47 -8.72 -15.08 -4.28
CA GLN A 47 -9.86 -14.13 -4.29
C GLN A 47 -9.50 -12.78 -4.91
N LEU A 48 -8.21 -12.52 -5.12
CA LEU A 48 -7.69 -11.37 -5.86
C LEU A 48 -6.80 -11.88 -7.02
N VAL A 49 -7.10 -11.47 -8.25
CA VAL A 49 -6.28 -11.80 -9.42
C VAL A 49 -5.43 -10.59 -9.79
N VAL A 50 -4.12 -10.80 -9.89
CA VAL A 50 -3.15 -9.81 -10.35
C VAL A 50 -2.41 -10.36 -11.55
N GLU A 51 -2.38 -9.60 -12.65
CA GLU A 51 -1.85 -10.09 -13.92
C GLU A 51 -0.33 -10.29 -13.91
N MET A 52 0.37 -9.47 -13.13
CA MET A 52 1.81 -9.48 -13.05
C MET A 52 2.29 -10.43 -11.95
N ARG A 53 2.86 -11.58 -12.35
CA ARG A 53 3.41 -12.56 -11.40
C ARG A 53 4.54 -11.94 -10.57
N GLY A 54 4.53 -12.20 -9.26
CA GLY A 54 5.56 -11.73 -8.32
C GLY A 54 5.38 -10.30 -7.81
N LEU A 55 4.64 -9.45 -8.54
CA LEU A 55 4.37 -8.07 -8.13
C LEU A 55 3.64 -7.97 -6.77
N PRO A 56 2.57 -8.75 -6.49
CA PRO A 56 1.90 -8.69 -5.20
C PRO A 56 2.82 -8.96 -4.01
N ARG A 57 3.77 -9.88 -4.18
CA ARG A 57 4.75 -10.22 -3.14
C ARG A 57 5.73 -9.07 -2.90
N LEU A 58 6.22 -8.43 -3.96
CA LEU A 58 7.09 -7.25 -3.85
C LEU A 58 6.37 -6.09 -3.16
N MET A 59 5.12 -5.84 -3.54
CA MET A 59 4.29 -4.79 -2.93
C MET A 59 4.04 -5.07 -1.44
N TYR A 60 3.78 -6.33 -1.09
CA TYR A 60 3.64 -6.76 0.30
C TYR A 60 4.92 -6.49 1.10
N PHE A 61 6.07 -6.96 0.61
CA PHE A 61 7.36 -6.76 1.29
C PHE A 61 7.68 -5.28 1.52
N TRP A 62 7.51 -4.45 0.48
CA TRP A 62 7.75 -3.02 0.61
C TRP A 62 6.84 -2.39 1.68
N ALA A 63 5.53 -2.68 1.67
CA ALA A 63 4.60 -2.02 2.57
C ALA A 63 4.62 -2.56 4.01
N VAL A 64 4.99 -3.83 4.21
CA VAL A 64 4.91 -4.52 5.50
C VAL A 64 6.26 -4.61 6.21
N ASP A 65 7.35 -4.73 5.46
CA ASP A 65 8.69 -4.93 6.03
C ASP A 65 9.56 -3.68 5.88
N GLU A 66 9.62 -3.07 4.69
CA GLU A 66 10.53 -1.93 4.45
C GLU A 66 9.98 -0.58 4.93
N LEU A 67 8.70 -0.31 4.62
CA LEU A 67 8.06 0.97 4.93
C LEU A 67 8.06 1.31 6.43
N PRO A 68 7.74 0.40 7.37
CA PRO A 68 7.72 0.73 8.80
C PRO A 68 9.08 1.18 9.34
N GLU A 69 10.18 0.64 8.82
CA GLU A 69 11.53 1.05 9.23
C GLU A 69 11.89 2.41 8.63
N ARG A 70 11.65 2.58 7.33
CA ARG A 70 12.02 3.80 6.61
C ARG A 70 11.22 5.02 7.04
N ILE A 71 9.97 4.82 7.48
CA ILE A 71 9.09 5.94 7.83
C ILE A 71 9.49 6.63 9.14
N GLN A 72 10.31 5.97 9.97
CA GLN A 72 10.86 6.55 11.20
C GLN A 72 11.91 7.63 10.93
N ASP A 73 12.43 7.73 9.70
CA ASP A 73 13.42 8.73 9.29
C ASP A 73 12.76 9.85 8.45
N PRO A 74 12.61 11.08 8.98
CA PRO A 74 12.05 12.21 8.25
C PRO A 74 12.78 12.54 6.94
N ALA A 75 14.08 12.23 6.83
CA ALA A 75 14.83 12.44 5.59
C ALA A 75 14.32 11.57 4.44
N GLN A 76 13.62 10.47 4.76
CA GLN A 76 13.05 9.53 3.78
C GLN A 76 11.65 9.94 3.31
N TRP A 77 10.91 10.78 4.04
CA TRP A 77 9.48 11.04 3.80
C TRP A 77 9.18 11.52 2.38
N LEU A 78 10.03 12.39 1.82
CA LEU A 78 9.89 12.84 0.44
C LEU A 78 9.99 11.70 -0.58
N SER A 79 10.90 10.75 -0.35
CA SER A 79 11.08 9.57 -1.21
C SER A 79 9.92 8.59 -1.06
N LEU A 80 9.50 8.32 0.18
CA LEU A 80 8.37 7.44 0.50
C LEU A 80 7.07 7.96 -0.11
N ARG A 81 6.85 9.27 -0.12
CA ARG A 81 5.70 9.88 -0.80
C ARG A 81 5.66 9.53 -2.30
N ARG A 82 6.82 9.57 -2.98
CA ARG A 82 6.91 9.23 -4.41
C ARG A 82 6.68 7.75 -4.63
N GLU A 83 7.30 6.90 -3.81
CA GLU A 83 7.14 5.45 -3.85
C GLU A 83 5.69 5.01 -3.62
N LEU A 84 5.00 5.64 -2.66
CA LEU A 84 3.58 5.40 -2.40
C LEU A 84 2.70 5.77 -3.61
N GLY A 85 3.04 6.86 -4.32
CA GLY A 85 2.40 7.21 -5.59
C GLY A 85 2.63 6.16 -6.69
N HIS A 86 3.84 5.58 -6.77
CA HIS A 86 4.13 4.48 -7.69
C HIS A 86 3.38 3.21 -7.31
N PHE A 87 3.34 2.87 -6.02
CA PHE A 87 2.59 1.74 -5.48
C PHE A 87 1.13 1.79 -5.91
N LEU A 88 0.45 2.93 -5.69
CA LEU A 88 -0.94 3.13 -6.06
C LEU A 88 -1.17 2.96 -7.57
N ARG A 89 -0.31 3.57 -8.39
CA ARG A 89 -0.43 3.46 -9.85
C ARG A 89 -0.24 2.02 -10.33
N VAL A 90 0.73 1.31 -9.76
CA VAL A 90 1.00 -0.10 -10.09
C VAL A 90 -0.17 -0.98 -9.67
N MET A 91 -0.75 -0.75 -8.49
CA MET A 91 -1.96 -1.42 -8.04
C MET A 91 -3.12 -1.24 -9.03
N GLU A 92 -3.38 0.00 -9.45
CA GLU A 92 -4.48 0.33 -10.38
C GLU A 92 -4.34 -0.31 -11.75
N LEU A 93 -3.11 -0.42 -12.25
CA LEU A 93 -2.82 -1.03 -13.54
C LEU A 93 -2.80 -2.56 -13.51
N SER A 94 -2.58 -3.16 -12.33
CA SER A 94 -2.32 -4.60 -12.21
C SER A 94 -3.49 -5.40 -11.64
N ILE A 95 -4.43 -4.73 -10.95
CA ILE A 95 -5.62 -5.37 -10.39
C ILE A 95 -6.77 -5.23 -11.38
N LYS A 96 -7.25 -6.36 -11.92
CA LYS A 96 -8.47 -6.40 -12.71
C LYS A 96 -9.68 -6.64 -11.80
N PRO A 97 -10.83 -5.98 -12.04
CA PRO A 97 -12.08 -6.42 -11.44
C PRO A 97 -12.33 -7.88 -11.86
N GLN A 98 -12.69 -8.76 -10.92
CA GLN A 98 -13.30 -10.03 -11.31
C GLN A 98 -14.61 -9.70 -12.01
N GLU A 99 -14.67 -9.87 -13.33
CA GLU A 99 -15.94 -10.05 -14.01
C GLU A 99 -16.52 -11.36 -13.50
N VAL A 100 -17.49 -11.25 -12.59
CA VAL A 100 -18.33 -12.39 -12.20
C VAL A 100 -19.19 -12.70 -13.42
N ALA A 101 -18.78 -13.72 -14.18
CA ALA A 101 -19.58 -14.29 -15.27
C ALA A 101 -20.71 -15.16 -14.71
#